data_AF-A0A9X1UUM4-F1
#
_entry.id   AF-A0A9X1UUM4-F1
#
_cell.length_a   1.000
_cell.length_b   1.000
_cell.length_c   1.000
_cell.angle_alpha   90.00
_cell.angle_beta   90.00
_cell.angle_gamma   90.00
#
_symmetry.space_group_name_H-M   'P 1'
#
loop_
_entity.id
_entity.type
_entity.pdbx_description
1 polymer ?
#
loop_
_entity_poly.entity_id
_entity_poly.type
_entity_poly.pdbx_seq_one_letter_code
_entity_poly.pdbx_strand_id
1 'polypeptide(L)'
;MKTIKILNAVVLSSFLIFAAGCSKEEPVMEDPTVANAHIEPNELANNGAKAKMYTVEFGSLNNSGVSGTAELSLEGSTLTVSISATGLEPEMLHPQHIHGFVENKGNSTCPPASADKNGDGLVSVGEGAPFYGGIQLPLVMDTSDELSFPVADANGNINFTKTYEYSDGIDSDITPLQNRAIVLHGMSVITEDEEQYIITLPVACGQIKPNQGSN
;
A
#
# COMPACT_ATOMS: atom_id res chain seq x y z
N MET A 1 40.72 21.39 -52.16
CA MET A 1 40.79 22.38 -53.25
C MET A 1 39.53 23.24 -53.20
N LYS A 2 39.69 24.56 -52.97
CA LYS A 2 38.73 25.67 -53.23
C LYS A 2 37.42 25.66 -52.40
N THR A 3 36.95 26.74 -51.77
CA THR A 3 37.33 28.16 -51.77
C THR A 3 36.67 28.88 -50.58
N ILE A 4 37.42 29.81 -50.01
CA ILE A 4 37.06 30.80 -49.00
C ILE A 4 36.26 31.94 -49.65
N LYS A 5 35.27 32.52 -48.93
CA LYS A 5 34.96 33.97 -49.02
C LYS A 5 34.68 34.55 -47.63
N ILE A 6 35.46 35.58 -47.34
CA ILE A 6 35.50 36.43 -46.16
C ILE A 6 34.51 37.58 -46.35
N LEU A 7 33.82 38.03 -45.29
CA LEU A 7 33.63 39.47 -45.10
C LEU A 7 33.56 39.87 -43.62
N ASN A 8 34.37 40.88 -43.33
CA ASN A 8 34.65 41.50 -42.04
C ASN A 8 33.47 42.31 -41.48
N ALA A 9 33.36 42.36 -40.15
CA ALA A 9 33.11 43.61 -39.44
C ALA A 9 33.69 43.54 -38.02
N VAL A 10 34.71 44.37 -37.79
CA VAL A 10 35.35 44.64 -36.51
C VAL A 10 34.50 45.66 -35.78
N VAL A 11 34.16 45.39 -34.50
CA VAL A 11 33.92 46.47 -33.53
C VAL A 11 34.72 46.16 -32.27
N LEU A 12 35.64 47.07 -32.01
CA LEU A 12 36.54 47.17 -30.89
C LEU A 12 35.77 47.75 -29.69
N SER A 13 35.80 47.11 -28.53
CA SER A 13 35.67 47.84 -27.25
C SER A 13 36.23 47.01 -26.10
N SER A 14 37.42 47.41 -25.67
CA SER A 14 38.09 47.01 -24.44
C SER A 14 37.27 47.39 -23.22
N PHE A 15 37.17 46.52 -22.21
CA PHE A 15 37.30 46.88 -20.79
C PHE A 15 37.51 45.61 -19.96
N LEU A 16 38.72 45.48 -19.39
CA LEU A 16 38.99 44.57 -18.28
C LEU A 16 38.34 45.14 -17.02
N ILE A 17 37.55 44.33 -16.31
CA ILE A 17 37.32 44.49 -14.87
C ILE A 17 37.41 43.10 -14.25
N PHE A 18 38.46 42.87 -13.45
CA PHE A 18 38.52 41.78 -12.48
C PHE A 18 37.61 42.14 -11.30
N ALA A 19 36.67 41.26 -10.96
CA ALA A 19 36.02 41.25 -9.65
C ALA A 19 36.07 39.82 -9.11
N ALA A 20 36.98 39.59 -8.16
CA ALA A 20 36.85 38.50 -7.21
C ALA A 20 35.67 38.83 -6.29
N GLY A 21 34.64 37.98 -6.26
CA GLY A 21 33.49 38.14 -5.39
C GLY A 21 32.96 36.77 -4.98
N CYS A 22 33.07 36.45 -3.70
CA CYS A 22 32.43 35.32 -3.06
C CYS A 22 30.92 35.36 -3.32
N SER A 23 30.38 34.38 -4.06
CA SER A 23 28.94 34.11 -4.00
C SER A 23 28.65 33.39 -2.70
N LYS A 24 28.05 34.14 -1.77
CA LYS A 24 27.28 33.59 -0.66
C LYS A 24 26.15 32.75 -1.25
N GLU A 25 26.02 31.51 -0.80
CA GLU A 25 24.80 30.73 -0.99
C GLU A 25 23.67 31.44 -0.25
N GLU A 26 22.62 31.80 -0.98
CA GLU A 26 21.38 32.28 -0.39
C GLU A 26 20.57 31.07 0.09
N PRO A 27 20.03 31.08 1.31
CA PRO A 27 19.19 29.98 1.78
C PRO A 27 17.88 29.99 1.00
N VAL A 28 17.64 28.90 0.26
CA VAL A 28 16.34 28.63 -0.37
C VAL A 28 15.32 28.47 0.76
N MET A 29 14.37 29.39 0.85
CA MET A 29 13.17 29.22 1.68
C MET A 29 12.30 28.14 1.03
N GLU A 30 12.20 26.98 1.67
CA GLU A 30 11.20 25.97 1.33
C GLU A 30 9.78 26.47 1.65
N ASP A 31 8.89 26.27 0.69
CA ASP A 31 7.44 26.49 0.78
C ASP A 31 6.83 25.49 1.79
N PRO A 32 6.15 25.96 2.87
CA PRO A 32 5.69 25.10 3.96
C PRO A 32 4.44 24.25 3.62
N THR A 33 4.06 24.10 2.35
CA THR A 33 2.78 23.46 1.97
C THR A 33 2.87 22.09 1.30
N VAL A 34 4.07 21.50 1.17
CA VAL A 34 4.23 20.12 0.70
C VAL A 34 4.96 19.29 1.75
N ALA A 35 4.20 18.72 2.68
CA ALA A 35 4.73 17.74 3.62
C ALA A 35 5.17 16.49 2.85
N ASN A 36 6.47 16.35 2.59
CA ASN A 36 7.09 15.09 2.19
C ASN A 36 6.80 14.06 3.29
N ALA A 37 6.00 13.05 2.97
CA ALA A 37 5.65 11.96 3.87
C ALA A 37 6.74 10.87 3.93
N HIS A 38 8.01 11.26 3.86
CA HIS A 38 9.13 10.34 4.12
C HIS A 38 9.53 10.49 5.59
N ILE A 39 9.32 9.43 6.37
CA ILE A 39 9.85 9.34 7.73
C ILE A 39 11.19 8.61 7.65
N GLU A 40 12.26 9.32 7.99
CA GLU A 40 13.62 8.77 8.11
C GLU A 40 13.80 8.05 9.47
N PRO A 41 14.64 6.99 9.56
CA PRO A 41 14.81 6.18 10.77
C PRO A 41 15.27 6.92 12.04
N ASN A 42 15.78 8.14 11.92
CA ASN A 42 16.26 8.95 13.04
C ASN A 42 15.29 10.06 13.49
N GLU A 43 14.11 10.19 12.88
CA GLU A 43 13.00 10.99 13.44
C GLU A 43 12.16 10.20 14.46
N LEU A 44 12.58 8.98 14.81
CA LEU A 44 11.88 8.05 15.70
C LEU A 44 11.81 8.49 17.18
N ALA A 45 12.51 9.55 17.58
CA ALA A 45 12.41 10.07 18.94
C ALA A 45 11.40 11.21 19.03
N ASN A 46 10.10 10.91 18.89
CA ASN A 46 9.05 11.86 19.24
C ASN A 46 8.02 11.24 20.19
N ASN A 47 8.31 11.39 21.49
CA ASN A 47 7.32 11.44 22.56
C ASN A 47 6.21 12.45 22.18
N GLY A 48 5.14 11.99 21.49
CA GLY A 48 3.94 12.80 21.22
C GLY A 48 3.30 12.73 19.83
N ALA A 49 3.75 11.88 18.89
CA ALA A 49 3.03 11.70 17.64
C ALA A 49 1.69 11.00 17.89
N LYS A 50 0.56 11.70 17.71
CA LYS A 50 -0.75 11.07 17.81
C LYS A 50 -0.89 9.99 16.74
N ALA A 51 -1.33 8.80 17.16
CA ALA A 51 -1.64 7.71 16.25
C ALA A 51 -2.64 8.16 15.17
N LYS A 52 -2.31 7.86 13.90
CA LYS A 52 -3.21 8.04 12.77
C LYS A 52 -4.11 6.82 12.68
N MET A 53 -5.42 7.04 12.73
CA MET A 53 -6.41 5.97 12.70
C MET A 53 -6.95 5.80 11.29
N TYR A 54 -7.20 4.55 10.90
CA TYR A 54 -7.81 4.18 9.63
C TYR A 54 -8.85 3.10 9.84
N THR A 55 -9.81 3.02 8.92
CA THR A 55 -10.82 1.97 8.87
C THR A 55 -10.88 1.32 7.50
N VAL A 56 -11.35 0.07 7.49
CA VAL A 56 -11.70 -0.70 6.31
C VAL A 56 -13.07 -1.29 6.52
N GLU A 57 -13.90 -1.22 5.48
CA GLU A 57 -15.16 -1.98 5.38
C GLU A 57 -14.96 -3.02 4.29
N PHE A 58 -15.11 -4.31 4.63
CA PHE A 58 -14.91 -5.39 3.67
C PHE A 58 -16.16 -5.65 2.85
N GLY A 59 -16.02 -5.57 1.53
CA GLY A 59 -16.98 -6.10 0.58
C GLY A 59 -16.60 -7.52 0.14
N SER A 60 -17.59 -8.40 0.00
CA SER A 60 -17.40 -9.75 -0.52
C SER A 60 -16.87 -9.71 -1.97
N LEU A 61 -15.93 -10.61 -2.24
CA LEU A 61 -15.49 -10.99 -3.59
C LEU A 61 -15.89 -12.45 -3.86
N ASN A 62 -15.98 -12.83 -5.14
CA ASN A 62 -16.22 -14.21 -5.56
C ASN A 62 -17.46 -14.86 -4.94
N ASN A 63 -18.49 -14.04 -4.63
CA ASN A 63 -19.71 -14.47 -3.97
C ASN A 63 -19.48 -15.21 -2.65
N SER A 64 -18.36 -14.93 -1.98
CA SER A 64 -17.96 -15.60 -0.73
C SER A 64 -18.95 -15.40 0.42
N GLY A 65 -19.72 -14.30 0.41
CA GLY A 65 -20.54 -13.88 1.55
C GLY A 65 -19.74 -13.27 2.70
N VAL A 66 -18.42 -13.19 2.60
CA VAL A 66 -17.54 -12.61 3.63
C VAL A 66 -17.84 -11.12 3.78
N SER A 67 -17.94 -10.68 5.04
CA SER A 67 -18.07 -9.27 5.41
C SER A 67 -17.30 -9.01 6.71
N GLY A 68 -17.05 -7.74 7.02
CA GLY A 68 -16.32 -7.38 8.24
C GLY A 68 -15.74 -5.98 8.18
N THR A 69 -14.93 -5.67 9.18
CA THR A 69 -14.21 -4.40 9.27
C THR A 69 -12.76 -4.61 9.66
N ALA A 70 -11.93 -3.59 9.41
CA ALA A 70 -10.62 -3.47 10.02
C ALA A 70 -10.42 -2.07 10.61
N GLU A 71 -9.66 -2.00 11.69
CA GLU A 71 -9.14 -0.76 12.27
C GLU A 71 -7.61 -0.82 12.24
N LEU A 72 -6.98 0.26 11.81
CA LEU A 72 -5.54 0.40 11.81
C LEU A 72 -5.13 1.64 12.60
N SER A 73 -4.05 1.51 13.37
CA SER A 73 -3.42 2.57 14.13
C SER A 73 -1.94 2.66 13.74
N LEU A 74 -1.53 3.77 13.13
CA LEU A 74 -0.15 4.02 12.75
C LEU A 74 0.44 5.10 13.67
N GLU A 75 1.41 4.72 14.49
CA GLU A 75 2.17 5.60 15.39
C GLU A 75 3.65 5.49 15.06
N GLY A 76 4.23 6.54 14.46
CA GLY A 76 5.60 6.46 13.93
C GLY A 76 5.73 5.35 12.87
N SER A 77 6.59 4.38 13.14
CA SER A 77 6.81 3.18 12.31
C SER A 77 6.15 1.92 12.89
N THR A 78 5.20 2.09 13.82
CA THR A 78 4.48 1.00 14.46
C THR A 78 3.04 0.98 13.94
N LEU A 79 2.65 -0.13 13.31
CA LEU A 79 1.32 -0.32 12.75
C LEU A 79 0.59 -1.42 13.53
N THR A 80 -0.50 -1.07 14.20
CA THR A 80 -1.43 -2.07 14.75
C THR A 80 -2.61 -2.25 13.81
N VAL A 81 -2.91 -3.49 13.46
CA VAL A 81 -4.02 -3.89 12.60
C VAL A 81 -4.95 -4.81 13.37
N SER A 82 -6.22 -4.44 13.43
CA SER A 82 -7.31 -5.26 13.99
C SER A 82 -8.32 -5.57 12.89
N ILE A 83 -8.64 -6.84 12.67
CA ILE A 83 -9.63 -7.31 11.67
C ILE A 83 -10.69 -8.15 12.39
N SER A 84 -11.96 -7.85 12.12
CA SER A 84 -13.09 -8.70 12.49
C SER A 84 -13.86 -9.05 11.21
N ALA A 85 -13.92 -10.33 10.87
CA ALA A 85 -14.57 -10.81 9.65
C ALA A 85 -15.42 -12.04 9.95
N THR A 86 -16.52 -12.19 9.21
CA THR A 86 -17.46 -13.31 9.32
C THR A 86 -17.84 -13.81 7.92
N GLY A 87 -18.37 -15.03 7.85
CA GLY A 87 -18.72 -15.68 6.58
C GLY A 87 -17.52 -16.26 5.84
N LEU A 88 -16.38 -16.42 6.52
CA LEU A 88 -15.21 -17.13 6.02
C LEU A 88 -15.45 -18.64 6.07
N GLU A 89 -14.64 -19.40 5.34
CA GLU A 89 -14.67 -20.87 5.36
C GLU A 89 -14.28 -21.37 6.77
N PRO A 90 -15.17 -22.05 7.51
CA PRO A 90 -14.89 -22.45 8.88
C PRO A 90 -13.67 -23.36 9.01
N GLU A 91 -12.90 -23.19 10.08
CA GLU A 91 -11.74 -24.04 10.43
C GLU A 91 -10.60 -24.05 9.39
N MET A 92 -10.63 -23.14 8.41
CA MET A 92 -9.61 -23.00 7.38
C MET A 92 -8.71 -21.79 7.60
N LEU A 93 -7.49 -21.86 7.07
CA LEU A 93 -6.47 -20.80 7.12
C LEU A 93 -6.75 -19.73 6.06
N HIS A 94 -6.90 -18.47 6.47
CA HIS A 94 -7.20 -17.36 5.55
C HIS A 94 -6.04 -16.38 5.44
N PRO A 95 -5.25 -16.42 4.34
CA PRO A 95 -4.26 -15.38 4.09
C PRO A 95 -4.90 -14.00 4.01
N GLN A 96 -4.18 -13.01 4.53
CA GLN A 96 -4.62 -11.63 4.54
C GLN A 96 -3.43 -10.71 4.32
N HIS A 97 -3.59 -9.70 3.48
CA HIS A 97 -2.50 -8.83 3.07
C HIS A 97 -2.96 -7.39 2.93
N ILE A 98 -2.09 -6.44 3.26
CA ILE A 98 -2.17 -5.08 2.74
C ILE A 98 -1.55 -5.10 1.34
N HIS A 99 -2.32 -4.67 0.34
CA HIS A 99 -1.90 -4.56 -1.05
C HIS A 99 -1.69 -3.10 -1.48
N GLY A 100 -0.84 -2.91 -2.49
CA GLY A 100 -0.43 -1.61 -2.99
C GLY A 100 0.29 -1.66 -4.33
N PHE A 101 0.38 -0.52 -4.98
CA PHE A 101 1.22 -0.34 -6.16
C PHE A 101 2.60 0.18 -5.77
N VAL A 102 3.62 -0.37 -6.43
CA VAL A 102 5.03 0.01 -6.27
C VAL A 102 5.20 1.53 -6.39
N GLU A 103 6.04 2.11 -5.53
CA GLU A 103 6.30 3.56 -5.44
C GLU A 103 5.01 4.40 -5.28
N ASN A 104 3.94 3.80 -4.76
CA ASN A 104 2.65 4.48 -4.57
C ASN A 104 2.08 5.11 -5.85
N LYS A 105 2.34 4.52 -7.03
CA LYS A 105 1.92 5.04 -8.35
C LYS A 105 0.41 5.00 -8.62
N GLY A 106 -0.38 4.51 -7.67
CA GLY A 106 -1.83 4.43 -7.79
C GLY A 106 -2.50 4.07 -6.47
N ASN A 107 -3.82 4.20 -6.45
CA ASN A 107 -4.65 3.79 -5.31
C ASN A 107 -5.17 2.39 -5.55
N SER A 108 -4.99 1.55 -4.54
CA SER A 108 -5.55 0.20 -4.52
C SER A 108 -7.07 0.27 -4.47
N THR A 109 -7.72 -0.59 -5.24
CA THR A 109 -9.17 -0.70 -5.28
C THR A 109 -9.59 -2.17 -5.27
N CYS A 110 -10.80 -2.43 -4.82
CA CYS A 110 -11.35 -3.77 -4.92
C CYS A 110 -11.77 -4.08 -6.35
N PRO A 111 -11.42 -5.27 -6.87
CA PRO A 111 -11.74 -5.62 -8.24
C PRO A 111 -13.27 -5.74 -8.41
N PRO A 112 -13.84 -5.25 -9.51
CA PRO A 112 -15.21 -5.53 -9.88
C PRO A 112 -15.33 -6.98 -10.36
N ALA A 113 -16.55 -7.53 -10.40
CA ALA A 113 -16.81 -8.85 -10.99
C ALA A 113 -16.35 -8.95 -12.46
N SER A 114 -16.30 -7.83 -13.21
CA SER A 114 -15.78 -7.78 -14.58
C SER A 114 -14.25 -7.90 -14.70
N ALA A 115 -13.55 -8.05 -13.57
CA ALA A 115 -12.15 -8.41 -13.54
C ALA A 115 -11.91 -9.85 -14.02
N ASP A 116 -12.89 -10.75 -13.85
CA ASP A 116 -12.91 -12.09 -14.43
C ASP A 116 -12.76 -12.00 -15.96
N LYS A 117 -11.58 -12.39 -16.47
CA LYS A 117 -11.22 -12.32 -17.89
C LYS A 117 -11.38 -13.65 -18.59
N ASN A 118 -11.24 -14.76 -17.86
CA ASN A 118 -11.38 -16.09 -18.43
C ASN A 118 -12.85 -16.58 -18.46
N GLY A 119 -13.75 -15.90 -17.74
CA GLY A 119 -15.18 -16.18 -17.69
C GLY A 119 -15.55 -17.39 -16.83
N ASP A 120 -14.70 -17.78 -15.88
CA ASP A 120 -14.95 -18.92 -14.99
C ASP A 120 -15.85 -18.56 -13.78
N GLY A 121 -16.26 -17.29 -13.67
CA GLY A 121 -17.11 -16.79 -12.60
C GLY A 121 -16.35 -16.38 -11.34
N LEU A 122 -15.02 -16.46 -11.35
CA LEU A 122 -14.14 -16.12 -10.25
C LEU A 122 -13.15 -15.04 -10.69
N VAL A 123 -12.85 -14.13 -9.78
CA VAL A 123 -11.73 -13.20 -9.90
C VAL A 123 -10.54 -13.81 -9.19
N SER A 124 -9.60 -14.34 -9.96
CA SER A 124 -8.34 -14.88 -9.46
C SER A 124 -7.41 -13.77 -8.93
N VAL A 125 -6.32 -14.16 -8.24
CA VAL A 125 -5.30 -13.20 -7.80
C VAL A 125 -4.69 -12.42 -8.97
N GLY A 126 -4.47 -13.10 -10.10
CA GLY A 126 -3.91 -12.47 -11.30
C GLY A 126 -4.86 -11.44 -11.92
N GLU A 127 -6.17 -11.70 -11.88
CA GLU A 127 -7.20 -10.79 -12.39
C GLU A 127 -7.50 -9.64 -11.44
N GLY A 128 -7.33 -9.85 -10.12
CA GLY A 128 -7.46 -8.82 -9.10
C GLY A 128 -6.24 -7.91 -8.97
N ALA A 129 -5.03 -8.40 -9.29
CA ALA A 129 -3.78 -7.66 -9.14
C ALA A 129 -3.74 -6.28 -9.83
N PRO A 130 -4.30 -6.08 -11.04
CA PRO A 130 -4.40 -4.75 -11.65
C PRO A 130 -5.21 -3.72 -10.83
N PHE A 131 -6.00 -4.16 -9.85
CA PHE A 131 -6.86 -3.29 -9.02
C PHE A 131 -6.25 -3.00 -7.65
N TYR A 132 -5.86 -4.02 -6.90
CA TYR A 132 -5.32 -3.84 -5.54
C TYR A 132 -3.79 -3.80 -5.50
N GLY A 133 -3.08 -4.25 -6.55
CA GLY A 133 -1.63 -4.25 -6.62
C GLY A 133 -0.94 -5.46 -5.98
N GLY A 134 0.36 -5.37 -5.76
CA GLY A 134 1.15 -6.42 -5.12
C GLY A 134 1.00 -6.41 -3.59
N ILE A 135 1.44 -7.46 -2.93
CA ILE A 135 1.51 -7.54 -1.47
C ILE A 135 2.52 -6.51 -0.97
N GLN A 136 2.13 -5.68 -0.01
CA GLN A 136 3.00 -4.74 0.71
C GLN A 136 3.31 -5.26 2.12
N LEU A 137 2.32 -5.86 2.79
CA LEU A 137 2.50 -6.45 4.11
C LEU A 137 1.64 -7.71 4.26
N PRO A 138 2.23 -8.89 4.46
CA PRO A 138 1.52 -10.06 4.95
C PRO A 138 1.05 -9.84 6.39
N LEU A 139 -0.23 -10.07 6.64
CA LEU A 139 -0.83 -9.86 7.95
C LEU A 139 -0.83 -11.14 8.78
N VAL A 140 0.36 -11.61 9.16
CA VAL A 140 0.62 -12.86 9.91
C VAL A 140 0.64 -12.66 11.43
N MET A 141 0.37 -13.71 12.21
CA MET A 141 0.39 -13.67 13.68
C MET A 141 1.81 -13.69 14.26
N ASP A 142 2.74 -14.37 13.60
CA ASP A 142 4.16 -14.48 13.93
C ASP A 142 5.00 -14.08 12.69
N THR A 143 5.76 -12.99 12.78
CA THR A 143 6.55 -12.47 11.65
C THR A 143 7.79 -13.32 11.35
N SER A 144 8.10 -14.31 12.20
CA SER A 144 9.10 -15.34 11.90
C SER A 144 8.54 -16.55 11.13
N ASP A 145 7.22 -16.64 10.97
CA ASP A 145 6.51 -17.67 10.21
C ASP A 145 5.57 -17.05 9.18
N GLU A 146 6.00 -17.05 7.91
CA GLU A 146 5.26 -16.49 6.78
C GLU A 146 3.90 -17.16 6.52
N LEU A 147 3.62 -18.32 7.14
CA LEU A 147 2.36 -19.05 7.01
C LEU A 147 1.45 -18.90 8.24
N SER A 148 1.82 -18.10 9.24
CA SER A 148 1.05 -17.92 10.48
C SER A 148 -0.17 -17.00 10.31
N PHE A 149 -0.91 -17.14 9.22
CA PHE A 149 -2.18 -16.45 8.99
C PHE A 149 -3.27 -16.92 9.96
N PRO A 150 -4.34 -16.13 10.18
CA PRO A 150 -5.42 -16.54 11.05
C PRO A 150 -6.24 -17.70 10.45
N VAL A 151 -6.68 -18.60 11.32
CA VAL A 151 -7.64 -19.67 11.01
C VAL A 151 -9.01 -19.23 11.49
N ALA A 152 -10.04 -19.37 10.66
CA ALA A 152 -11.41 -19.05 11.05
C ALA A 152 -11.94 -20.04 12.10
N ASP A 153 -12.78 -19.56 13.01
CA ASP A 153 -13.45 -20.44 13.97
C ASP A 153 -14.51 -21.34 13.28
N ALA A 154 -15.12 -22.24 14.05
CA ALA A 154 -16.16 -23.16 13.54
C ALA A 154 -17.42 -22.46 13.00
N ASN A 155 -17.57 -21.16 13.23
CA ASN A 155 -18.66 -20.35 12.69
C ASN A 155 -18.22 -19.45 11.52
N GLY A 156 -16.98 -19.61 11.03
CA GLY A 156 -16.45 -18.80 9.94
C GLY A 156 -16.07 -17.37 10.36
N ASN A 157 -15.68 -17.16 11.62
CA ASN A 157 -15.25 -15.86 12.11
C ASN A 157 -13.74 -15.79 12.33
N ILE A 158 -13.16 -14.63 12.05
CA ILE A 158 -11.80 -14.25 12.46
C ILE A 158 -11.87 -12.99 13.30
N ASN A 159 -11.17 -13.00 14.44
CA ASN A 159 -10.81 -11.80 15.18
C ASN A 159 -9.28 -11.79 15.29
N PHE A 160 -8.66 -10.90 14.53
CA PHE A 160 -7.21 -10.80 14.38
C PHE A 160 -6.74 -9.45 14.90
N THR A 161 -5.69 -9.44 15.72
CA THR A 161 -5.00 -8.21 16.12
C THR A 161 -3.51 -8.45 16.15
N LYS A 162 -2.75 -7.62 15.44
CA LYS A 162 -1.28 -7.69 15.42
C LYS A 162 -0.69 -6.29 15.32
N THR A 163 0.41 -6.09 16.06
CA THR A 163 1.28 -4.94 15.92
C THR A 163 2.52 -5.35 15.14
N TYR A 164 2.85 -4.55 14.12
CA TYR A 164 4.01 -4.66 13.25
C TYR A 164 4.92 -3.46 13.48
N GLU A 165 6.21 -3.71 13.51
CA GLU A 165 7.26 -2.71 13.63
C GLU A 165 7.96 -2.50 12.29
N TYR A 166 8.85 -1.51 12.23
CA TYR A 166 9.68 -1.25 11.05
C TYR A 166 10.40 -2.52 10.53
N SER A 167 10.93 -3.34 11.45
CA SER A 167 11.61 -4.60 11.11
C SER A 167 10.70 -5.64 10.44
N ASP A 168 9.38 -5.50 10.57
CA ASP A 168 8.38 -6.38 9.98
C ASP A 168 7.91 -5.88 8.59
N GLY A 169 8.54 -4.85 8.04
CA GLY A 169 8.20 -4.30 6.72
C GLY A 169 7.31 -3.06 6.76
N ILE A 170 7.20 -2.37 7.90
CA ILE A 170 6.57 -1.04 7.99
C ILE A 170 7.57 0.03 7.52
N ASP A 171 7.89 0.01 6.23
CA ASP A 171 8.81 0.95 5.59
C ASP A 171 8.05 2.06 4.82
N SER A 172 8.76 2.87 4.04
CA SER A 172 8.14 3.94 3.25
C SER A 172 7.13 3.43 2.24
N ASP A 173 7.25 2.19 1.76
CA ASP A 173 6.42 1.63 0.69
C ASP A 173 5.03 1.23 1.19
N ILE A 174 4.83 1.03 2.49
CA ILE A 174 3.48 0.80 3.04
C ILE A 174 2.67 2.08 3.15
N THR A 175 3.33 3.24 3.27
CA THR A 175 2.68 4.54 3.40
C THR A 175 2.58 5.27 2.06
N PRO A 176 1.58 6.16 1.86
CA PRO A 176 0.42 6.41 2.73
C PRO A 176 -0.59 5.24 2.72
N LEU A 177 -1.06 4.84 3.89
CA LEU A 177 -2.00 3.72 4.05
C LEU A 177 -3.32 3.92 3.30
N GLN A 178 -3.80 5.16 3.15
CA GLN A 178 -5.04 5.43 2.42
C GLN A 178 -5.01 5.10 0.90
N ASN A 179 -3.84 4.78 0.37
CA ASN A 179 -3.67 4.33 -1.02
C ASN A 179 -3.63 2.79 -1.13
N ARG A 180 -3.81 2.08 -0.02
CA ARG A 180 -3.73 0.63 0.10
C ARG A 180 -5.12 0.00 0.26
N ALA A 181 -5.21 -1.29 0.02
CA ALA A 181 -6.40 -2.10 0.27
C ALA A 181 -6.00 -3.34 1.06
N ILE A 182 -6.91 -3.86 1.89
CA ILE A 182 -6.74 -5.17 2.52
C ILE A 182 -7.53 -6.19 1.72
N VAL A 183 -6.91 -7.33 1.42
CA VAL A 183 -7.56 -8.47 0.77
C VAL A 183 -7.48 -9.69 1.69
N LEU A 184 -8.62 -10.33 1.90
CA LEU A 184 -8.74 -11.62 2.59
C LEU A 184 -8.90 -12.72 1.53
N HIS A 185 -8.29 -13.89 1.76
CA HIS A 185 -8.25 -14.98 0.80
C HIS A 185 -8.75 -16.30 1.40
N GLY A 186 -9.06 -17.25 0.53
CA GLY A 186 -9.34 -18.62 0.88
C GLY A 186 -10.83 -18.93 0.92
N MET A 187 -11.31 -19.75 -0.01
CA MET A 187 -12.63 -20.39 0.04
C MET A 187 -12.59 -21.69 -0.75
N SER A 188 -13.53 -22.58 -0.45
CA SER A 188 -13.81 -23.73 -1.29
C SER A 188 -14.52 -23.33 -2.60
N VAL A 189 -14.14 -24.00 -3.69
CA VAL A 189 -14.80 -23.89 -4.98
C VAL A 189 -15.16 -25.30 -5.45
N ILE A 190 -16.34 -25.44 -6.04
CA ILE A 190 -16.78 -26.69 -6.65
C ILE A 190 -16.33 -26.70 -8.11
N THR A 191 -15.48 -27.66 -8.47
CA THR A 191 -15.02 -27.89 -9.85
C THR A 191 -15.31 -29.32 -10.24
N GLU A 192 -16.06 -29.53 -11.34
CA GLU A 192 -16.27 -30.85 -11.96
C GLU A 192 -16.60 -31.98 -10.95
N ASP A 193 -17.43 -31.68 -9.95
CA ASP A 193 -17.91 -32.56 -8.86
C ASP A 193 -16.98 -32.75 -7.64
N GLU A 194 -15.86 -32.03 -7.56
CA GLU A 194 -15.00 -31.99 -6.37
C GLU A 194 -14.98 -30.60 -5.74
N GLU A 195 -15.02 -30.56 -4.41
CA GLU A 195 -14.82 -29.34 -3.64
C GLU A 195 -13.33 -29.20 -3.33
N GLN A 196 -12.74 -28.07 -3.75
CA GLN A 196 -11.34 -27.77 -3.49
C GLN A 196 -11.22 -26.42 -2.78
N TYR A 197 -10.50 -26.41 -1.66
CA TYR A 197 -10.10 -25.18 -1.01
C TYR A 197 -8.99 -24.47 -1.78
N ILE A 198 -9.28 -23.27 -2.28
CA ILE A 198 -8.30 -22.43 -2.98
C ILE A 198 -7.85 -21.33 -2.03
N ILE A 199 -6.77 -21.61 -1.29
CA ILE A 199 -6.23 -20.72 -0.24
C ILE A 199 -5.90 -19.29 -0.73
N THR A 200 -5.58 -19.13 -2.01
CA THR A 200 -5.22 -17.82 -2.58
C THR A 200 -6.41 -17.05 -3.15
N LEU A 201 -7.59 -17.65 -3.28
CA LEU A 201 -8.71 -17.01 -3.94
C LEU A 201 -9.19 -15.79 -3.14
N PRO A 202 -9.24 -14.57 -3.69
CA PRO A 202 -9.75 -13.41 -2.96
C PRO A 202 -11.21 -13.61 -2.54
N VAL A 203 -11.52 -13.43 -1.26
CA VAL A 203 -12.88 -13.59 -0.73
C VAL A 203 -13.47 -12.31 -0.19
N ALA A 204 -12.63 -11.35 0.20
CA ALA A 204 -13.09 -10.02 0.56
C ALA A 204 -12.01 -8.99 0.28
N CYS A 205 -12.44 -7.76 0.04
CA CYS A 205 -11.54 -6.62 -0.11
C CYS A 205 -12.15 -5.36 0.48
N GLY A 206 -11.31 -4.49 1.03
CA GLY A 206 -11.69 -3.13 1.39
C GLY A 206 -10.53 -2.15 1.29
N GLN A 207 -10.81 -0.94 0.78
CA GLN A 207 -9.83 0.15 0.78
C GLN A 207 -9.65 0.73 2.17
N ILE A 208 -8.40 1.05 2.52
CA ILE A 208 -8.08 1.72 3.77
C ILE A 208 -8.47 3.20 3.67
N LYS A 209 -9.25 3.68 4.62
CA LYS A 209 -9.71 5.06 4.68
C LYS A 209 -9.23 5.72 5.98
N PRO A 210 -8.76 6.97 5.96
CA PRO A 210 -8.49 7.69 7.19
C PRO A 210 -9.76 7.74 8.05
N ASN A 211 -9.65 7.32 9.30
CA ASN A 211 -10.70 7.51 10.28
C ASN A 211 -10.64 8.96 10.73
N GLN A 212 -11.45 9.82 10.08
CA GLN A 212 -11.62 11.20 10.50
C GLN A 212 -12.35 11.16 11.84
N GLY A 213 -11.62 11.03 12.94
CA GLY A 213 -12.18 11.15 14.27
C GLY A 213 -13.04 12.40 14.33
N SER A 214 -14.24 12.30 14.90
CA SER A 214 -15.04 13.48 15.21
C SER A 214 -14.21 14.40 16.11
N ASN A 215 -13.84 15.56 15.59
CA ASN A 215 -13.29 16.66 16.40
C ASN A 215 -14.28 17.08 17.48
#